data_AF-A0A7U9KXR4-F1
#
_entry.id   AF-A0A7U9KXR4-F1
#
_cell.length_a   1.000
_cell.length_b   1.000
_cell.length_c   1.000
_cell.angle_alpha   90.00
_cell.angle_beta   90.00
_cell.angle_gamma   90.00
#
_symmetry.space_group_name_H-M   'P 1'
#
loop_
_entity.id
_entity.type
_entity.pdbx_description
1 polymer ?
#
loop_
_entity_poly.entity_id
_entity_poly.type
_entity_poly.pdbx_seq_one_letter_code
_entity_poly.pdbx_strand_id
1 'polypeptide(L)'
;MTGPSLFARPRRSRRGAALTLVFVSVLATGAAAGTWKETGHPADGQQMSGRAADGAGHGHRPARAGRPAGAHPDGTGTADDVVSRSGDRWSTAFSAREYEDFQRELGGEYVGVGLWLRQAPDGRALVSRVRPGSPAAAAGLRPGDELRAVDGVASRGSPVTEVVARLRGDAGPAAEGAAPGAGSGVTLELGRGTRQWTETLRRARLRDQNVITDHPDGPDGPTRIKVGAFTSGTGEEIRRAVRTASPRGGVLLDLRGNTGGLVDEAVTAASAFLDGGLVATYDVRGSQRALYAKGGGDPDIPVAVLVDGGTMSAGELLAGALQDRGRAVVVGTPTFGKGSVQLPSAQPDGSVAELTVGRYRMPSGREVDEHGITPDLIAEDDAPARARTVLSGLGGGA
;
A
#
# COMPACT_ATOMS: atom_id res chain seq x y z
N MET A 1 20.90 46.14 -3.21
CA MET A 1 21.42 46.29 -1.83
C MET A 1 20.26 45.96 -0.90
N THR A 2 20.09 44.69 -0.52
CA THR A 2 20.63 43.99 0.67
C THR A 2 19.84 44.24 1.97
N GLY A 3 18.87 43.34 2.26
CA GLY A 3 18.53 42.78 3.59
C GLY A 3 18.07 43.69 4.75
N PRO A 4 17.51 43.13 5.85
CA PRO A 4 17.62 41.72 6.26
C PRO A 4 16.29 40.96 6.48
N SER A 5 16.43 39.66 6.31
CA SER A 5 15.49 38.56 6.60
C SER A 5 15.23 38.37 8.09
N LEU A 6 13.97 38.16 8.47
CA LEU A 6 13.57 37.63 9.78
C LEU A 6 13.01 36.21 9.61
N PHE A 7 13.91 35.23 9.43
CA PHE A 7 13.62 33.82 9.70
C PHE A 7 14.42 33.40 10.93
N ALA A 8 13.77 33.40 12.09
CA ALA A 8 14.33 32.81 13.30
C ALA A 8 14.13 31.29 13.25
N ARG A 9 15.24 30.53 13.22
CA ARG A 9 15.24 29.06 13.38
C ARG A 9 14.79 28.69 14.80
N PRO A 10 13.80 27.79 14.99
CA PRO A 10 13.59 27.18 16.29
C PRO A 10 14.67 26.11 16.53
N ARG A 11 15.31 26.24 17.70
CA ARG A 11 16.30 25.31 18.24
C ARG A 11 15.70 23.91 18.38
N ARG A 12 16.37 22.90 17.84
CA ARG A 12 16.07 21.47 18.06
C ARG A 12 16.29 21.13 19.55
N SER A 13 15.21 21.08 20.32
CA SER A 13 15.17 20.33 21.57
C SER A 13 14.97 18.85 21.24
N ARG A 14 15.91 18.02 21.70
CA ARG A 14 15.87 16.57 21.64
C ARG A 14 14.68 16.02 22.44
N ARG A 15 14.21 14.85 22.00
CA ARG A 15 13.13 13.98 22.53
C ARG A 15 11.81 14.11 21.78
N GLY A 16 11.71 13.33 20.71
CA GLY A 16 10.44 12.90 20.14
C GLY A 16 10.65 11.46 19.68
N ALA A 17 9.85 10.53 20.19
CA ALA A 17 9.71 9.22 19.59
C ALA A 17 9.34 9.43 18.12
N ALA A 18 10.25 9.08 17.22
CA ALA A 18 9.97 9.14 15.80
C ALA A 18 8.90 8.08 15.51
N LEU A 19 7.70 8.54 15.16
CA LEU A 19 6.67 7.69 14.59
C LEU A 19 7.18 7.30 13.20
N THR A 20 7.90 6.19 13.09
CA THR A 20 8.28 5.61 11.80
C THR A 20 7.03 4.97 11.21
N LEU A 21 6.26 5.74 10.44
CA LEU A 21 5.24 5.17 9.57
C LEU A 21 5.95 4.43 8.44
N VAL A 22 6.04 3.11 8.58
CA VAL A 22 6.55 2.21 7.54
C VAL A 22 5.52 2.17 6.42
N PHE A 23 5.88 2.73 5.27
CA PHE A 23 5.01 2.85 4.11
C PHE A 23 5.58 2.04 2.98
N VAL A 24 4.97 0.90 2.69
CA VAL A 24 5.51 -0.08 1.77
C VAL A 24 4.55 -0.34 0.62
N SER A 25 5.14 -0.41 -0.58
CA SER A 25 4.43 -0.72 -1.79
C SER A 25 5.16 -1.89 -2.44
N VAL A 26 4.48 -3.03 -2.53
CA VAL A 26 5.11 -4.26 -3.02
C VAL A 26 4.71 -4.48 -4.46
N LEU A 27 5.72 -4.64 -5.32
CA LEU A 27 5.52 -5.36 -6.58
C LEU A 27 5.35 -6.84 -6.23
N ALA A 28 4.11 -7.31 -6.22
CA ALA A 28 3.80 -8.73 -6.07
C ALA A 28 4.05 -9.48 -7.40
N THR A 29 5.25 -9.40 -7.98
CA THR A 29 5.56 -10.22 -9.15
C THR A 29 5.70 -11.69 -8.73
N GLY A 30 4.60 -12.44 -8.73
CA GLY A 30 4.54 -13.90 -8.93
C GLY A 30 5.51 -14.79 -8.14
N ALA A 31 6.09 -14.34 -7.03
CA ALA A 31 7.07 -15.10 -6.25
C ALA A 31 6.43 -16.06 -5.23
N ALA A 32 5.10 -16.17 -5.23
CA ALA A 32 4.33 -17.07 -4.37
C ALA A 32 3.98 -18.41 -5.05
N ALA A 33 4.50 -18.70 -6.24
CA ALA A 33 4.45 -20.03 -6.85
C ALA A 33 5.86 -20.45 -7.24
N GLY A 34 6.45 -21.37 -6.47
CA GLY A 34 7.82 -21.86 -6.65
C GLY A 34 8.07 -22.56 -7.99
N THR A 35 8.22 -21.80 -9.08
CA THR A 35 8.58 -22.30 -10.40
C THR A 35 9.76 -21.53 -10.97
N TRP A 36 10.92 -21.71 -10.35
CA TRP A 36 12.19 -21.68 -11.07
C TRP A 36 12.69 -23.12 -11.14
N LYS A 37 12.17 -23.87 -12.12
CA LYS A 37 12.92 -24.95 -12.74
C LYS A 37 13.31 -24.42 -14.12
N GLU A 38 14.61 -24.28 -14.34
CA GLU A 38 15.17 -24.20 -15.68
C GLU A 38 14.69 -25.41 -16.47
N THR A 39 13.68 -25.21 -17.31
CA THR A 39 13.42 -26.12 -18.42
C THR A 39 13.99 -25.46 -19.66
N GLY A 40 15.26 -25.73 -19.91
CA GLY A 40 15.79 -25.67 -21.27
C GLY A 40 14.92 -26.54 -22.17
N HIS A 41 14.50 -26.00 -23.29
CA HIS A 41 14.06 -26.80 -24.43
C HIS A 41 15.01 -26.50 -25.60
N PRO A 42 15.50 -27.54 -26.30
CA PRO A 42 16.42 -27.40 -27.40
C PRO A 42 15.67 -26.91 -28.64
N ALA A 43 16.23 -25.93 -29.34
CA ALA A 43 15.84 -25.63 -30.70
C ALA A 43 16.69 -26.49 -31.64
N ASP A 44 16.08 -27.57 -32.15
CA ASP A 44 16.51 -28.22 -33.39
C ASP A 44 16.16 -27.30 -34.56
N GLY A 45 17.11 -27.08 -35.48
CA GLY A 45 16.78 -26.44 -36.75
C GLY A 45 17.94 -25.81 -37.51
N GLN A 46 18.55 -26.61 -38.38
CA GLN A 46 19.25 -26.25 -39.61
C GLN A 46 20.71 -25.77 -39.54
N GLN A 47 21.57 -26.75 -39.82
CA GLN A 47 22.89 -26.63 -40.44
C GLN A 47 22.86 -25.72 -41.68
N MET A 48 23.81 -24.79 -41.74
CA MET A 48 24.50 -24.46 -42.99
C MET A 48 26.01 -24.40 -42.76
N SER A 49 26.71 -25.08 -43.67
CA SER A 49 28.13 -25.36 -43.71
C SER A 49 29.01 -24.14 -44.03
N GLY A 50 30.20 -24.08 -43.43
CA GLY A 50 31.31 -23.24 -43.88
C GLY A 50 32.62 -23.55 -43.14
N ARG A 51 33.51 -24.32 -43.79
CA ARG A 51 34.96 -24.53 -43.53
C ARG A 51 35.73 -23.24 -43.16
N ALA A 52 36.92 -23.20 -42.56
CA ALA A 52 37.88 -24.13 -41.94
C ALA A 52 39.10 -23.27 -41.45
N ALA A 53 40.03 -23.93 -40.72
CA ALA A 53 41.44 -23.57 -40.44
C ALA A 53 41.70 -22.57 -39.29
N ASP A 54 42.74 -22.66 -38.47
CA ASP A 54 43.75 -23.68 -38.08
C ASP A 54 44.53 -23.02 -36.92
N GLY A 55 45.14 -23.78 -36.01
CA GLY A 55 46.15 -23.20 -35.11
C GLY A 55 46.30 -23.87 -33.75
N ALA A 56 47.17 -24.88 -33.70
CA ALA A 56 47.59 -25.61 -32.51
C ALA A 56 48.48 -24.77 -31.55
N GLY A 57 48.53 -25.16 -30.27
CA GLY A 57 49.54 -24.70 -29.31
C GLY A 57 49.43 -25.37 -27.93
N HIS A 58 50.37 -26.28 -27.64
CA HIS A 58 50.51 -27.10 -26.43
C HIS A 58 50.81 -26.35 -25.12
N GLY A 59 50.47 -26.97 -23.98
CA GLY A 59 51.15 -26.72 -22.71
C GLY A 59 50.44 -27.29 -21.47
N HIS A 60 50.91 -28.42 -20.95
CA HIS A 60 50.40 -29.08 -19.73
C HIS A 60 51.53 -29.13 -18.69
N ARG A 61 51.32 -28.62 -17.45
CA ARG A 61 51.78 -29.13 -16.12
C ARG A 61 51.87 -28.05 -14.99
N PRO A 62 51.89 -28.41 -13.68
CA PRO A 62 50.76 -28.11 -12.79
C PRO A 62 51.10 -27.37 -11.47
N ALA A 63 50.04 -27.12 -10.68
CA ALA A 63 49.98 -26.99 -9.21
C ALA A 63 50.68 -25.80 -8.51
N ARG A 64 49.87 -24.95 -7.87
CA ARG A 64 50.11 -24.56 -6.47
C ARG A 64 48.80 -24.15 -5.77
N ALA A 65 48.44 -24.92 -4.75
CA ALA A 65 47.51 -24.51 -3.71
C ALA A 65 48.14 -23.38 -2.88
N GLY A 66 47.38 -22.31 -2.68
CA GLY A 66 47.68 -21.19 -1.80
C GLY A 66 46.36 -20.60 -1.32
N ARG A 67 46.20 -20.50 -0.01
CA ARG A 67 44.96 -20.35 0.78
C ARG A 67 44.13 -19.07 0.53
N PRO A 68 42.86 -19.08 1.00
CA PRO A 68 41.84 -18.08 0.70
C PRO A 68 41.95 -16.84 1.62
N ALA A 69 41.02 -15.91 1.41
CA ALA A 69 40.70 -14.72 2.21
C ALA A 69 41.25 -13.39 1.67
N GLY A 70 40.41 -12.75 0.83
CA GLY A 70 40.31 -11.30 0.78
C GLY A 70 38.98 -10.90 1.43
N ALA A 71 39.04 -10.65 2.74
CA ALA A 71 38.08 -9.96 3.60
C ALA A 71 36.66 -9.71 3.05
N HIS A 72 35.69 -10.52 3.50
CA HIS A 72 34.36 -9.99 3.76
C HIS A 72 34.51 -8.96 4.89
N PRO A 73 34.06 -7.70 4.71
CA PRO A 73 33.91 -6.83 5.87
C PRO A 73 32.76 -7.41 6.68
N ASP A 74 33.04 -7.68 7.95
CA ASP A 74 32.08 -8.09 8.97
C ASP A 74 30.82 -7.22 8.89
N GLY A 75 29.76 -7.81 8.36
CA GLY A 75 28.43 -7.24 8.29
C GLY A 75 27.50 -8.41 8.25
N THR A 76 26.88 -8.69 9.38
CA THR A 76 25.93 -9.76 9.58
C THR A 76 24.93 -9.78 8.41
N GLY A 77 24.65 -10.96 7.86
CA GLY A 77 23.71 -11.10 6.75
C GLY A 77 22.27 -10.91 7.22
N THR A 78 21.97 -9.84 7.96
CA THR A 78 20.66 -9.50 8.51
C THR A 78 20.02 -8.41 7.64
N ALA A 79 18.69 -8.29 7.70
CA ALA A 79 17.98 -7.29 6.94
C ALA A 79 18.40 -5.86 7.32
N ASP A 80 18.64 -5.62 8.61
CA ASP A 80 19.08 -4.32 9.14
C ASP A 80 20.41 -3.87 8.53
N ASP A 81 21.38 -4.79 8.41
CA ASP A 81 22.69 -4.49 7.82
C ASP A 81 22.58 -4.18 6.34
N VAL A 82 21.72 -4.91 5.61
CA VAL A 82 21.48 -4.66 4.19
C VAL A 82 20.79 -3.31 3.97
N VAL A 83 19.74 -3.01 4.75
CA VAL A 83 18.98 -1.76 4.65
C VAL A 83 19.85 -0.56 5.04
N SER A 84 20.62 -0.66 6.12
CA SER A 84 21.53 0.40 6.57
C SER A 84 22.58 0.77 5.51
N ARG A 85 23.04 -0.20 4.72
CA ARG A 85 23.99 0.02 3.62
C ARG A 85 23.35 0.59 2.35
N SER A 86 22.03 0.49 2.20
CA SER A 86 21.34 0.95 0.98
C SER A 86 21.34 2.47 0.82
N GLY A 87 21.38 3.21 1.93
CA GLY A 87 21.31 4.69 1.93
C GLY A 87 19.98 5.26 1.42
N ASP A 88 19.00 4.40 1.16
CA ASP A 88 17.69 4.76 0.64
C ASP A 88 16.69 4.95 1.79
N ARG A 89 15.88 6.02 1.70
CA ARG A 89 14.87 6.38 2.70
C ARG A 89 13.67 5.44 2.72
N TRP A 90 13.48 4.63 1.66
CA TRP A 90 12.34 3.72 1.54
C TRP A 90 12.65 2.29 1.97
N SER A 91 13.94 1.92 2.02
CA SER A 91 14.36 0.58 2.42
C SER A 91 13.94 0.28 3.86
N THR A 92 13.37 -0.90 4.08
CA THR A 92 12.87 -1.33 5.39
C THR A 92 13.37 -2.73 5.71
N ALA A 93 13.77 -2.95 6.96
CA ALA A 93 14.14 -4.26 7.47
C ALA A 93 12.97 -4.84 8.25
N PHE A 94 12.69 -6.11 8.01
CA PHE A 94 11.68 -6.87 8.72
C PHE A 94 12.32 -8.11 9.34
N SER A 95 11.95 -8.46 10.56
CA SER A 95 12.07 -9.84 11.01
C SER A 95 11.17 -10.76 10.16
N ALA A 96 11.44 -12.07 10.19
CA ALA A 96 10.60 -13.06 9.49
C ALA A 96 9.11 -12.89 9.83
N ARG A 97 8.82 -12.67 11.11
CA ARG A 97 7.45 -12.52 11.63
C ARG A 97 6.81 -11.21 11.20
N GLU A 98 7.51 -10.08 11.31
CA GLU A 98 6.98 -8.79 10.87
C GLU A 98 6.67 -8.82 9.37
N TYR A 99 7.50 -9.50 8.58
CA TYR A 99 7.24 -9.69 7.16
C TYR A 99 6.01 -10.57 6.90
N GLU A 100 5.81 -11.64 7.67
CA GLU A 100 4.59 -12.46 7.59
C GLU A 100 3.32 -11.69 7.98
N ASP A 101 3.38 -10.86 9.02
CA ASP A 101 2.29 -9.95 9.42
C ASP A 101 2.00 -8.93 8.31
N PHE A 102 3.05 -8.34 7.74
CA PHE A 102 2.95 -7.40 6.63
C PHE A 102 2.33 -8.03 5.37
N GLN A 103 2.75 -9.24 5.00
CA GLN A 103 2.14 -9.97 3.86
C GLN A 103 0.66 -10.28 4.10
N ARG A 104 0.26 -10.55 5.34
CA ARG A 104 -1.16 -10.76 5.67
C ARG A 104 -1.97 -9.48 5.55
N GLU A 105 -1.44 -8.35 5.98
CA GLU A 105 -2.08 -7.05 5.81
C GLU A 105 -2.26 -6.71 4.32
N LEU A 106 -1.24 -6.96 3.48
CA LEU A 106 -1.37 -6.86 2.03
C LEU A 106 -2.38 -7.86 1.45
N GLY A 107 -2.56 -9.01 2.08
CA GLY A 107 -3.65 -9.95 1.82
C GLY A 107 -5.04 -9.43 2.19
N GLY A 108 -5.13 -8.23 2.77
CA GLY A 108 -6.37 -7.63 3.26
C GLY A 108 -6.84 -8.22 4.57
N GLU A 109 -5.96 -8.95 5.29
CA GLU A 109 -6.28 -9.63 6.54
C GLU A 109 -5.56 -8.98 7.72
N TYR A 110 -6.26 -8.82 8.83
CA TYR A 110 -5.68 -8.41 10.10
C TYR A 110 -6.24 -9.21 11.27
N VAL A 111 -5.50 -9.22 12.38
CA VAL A 111 -5.93 -9.83 13.64
C VAL A 111 -6.54 -8.74 14.52
N GLY A 112 -7.72 -9.01 15.08
CA GLY A 112 -8.34 -8.10 16.03
C GLY A 112 -9.77 -8.52 16.39
N VAL A 113 -10.55 -7.59 16.92
CA VAL A 113 -11.94 -7.85 17.33
C VAL A 113 -13.00 -7.27 16.39
N GLY A 114 -12.59 -6.48 15.39
CA GLY A 114 -13.48 -5.87 14.40
C GLY A 114 -14.18 -4.59 14.83
N LEU A 115 -13.44 -3.74 15.54
CA LEU A 115 -13.85 -2.40 15.92
C LEU A 115 -13.02 -1.35 15.19
N TRP A 116 -13.68 -0.27 14.77
CA TRP A 116 -13.03 1.01 14.49
C TRP A 116 -13.36 1.96 15.62
N LEU A 117 -12.37 2.73 16.03
CA LEU A 117 -12.49 3.72 17.07
C LEU A 117 -12.30 5.12 16.47
N ARG A 118 -12.94 6.10 17.08
CA ARG A 118 -12.62 7.51 16.91
C ARG A 118 -12.35 8.11 18.27
N GLN A 119 -11.49 9.12 18.31
CA GLN A 119 -11.34 9.94 19.50
C GLN A 119 -12.40 11.05 19.49
N ALA A 120 -13.19 11.12 20.56
CA ALA A 120 -14.09 12.23 20.78
C ALA A 120 -13.29 13.46 21.28
N PRO A 121 -13.81 14.69 21.10
CA PRO A 121 -13.14 15.91 21.56
C PRO A 121 -12.82 15.93 23.06
N ASP A 122 -13.58 15.19 23.86
CA ASP A 122 -13.39 15.04 25.32
C ASP A 122 -12.40 13.92 25.71
N GLY A 123 -11.66 13.40 24.74
CA GLY A 123 -10.60 12.40 24.89
C GLY A 123 -11.10 10.95 25.00
N ARG A 124 -12.41 10.69 24.87
CA ARG A 124 -12.96 9.33 24.91
C ARG A 124 -12.70 8.56 23.62
N ALA A 125 -12.43 7.27 23.74
CA ALA A 125 -12.42 6.35 22.60
C ALA A 125 -13.84 5.83 22.37
N LEU A 126 -14.44 6.22 21.24
CA LEU A 126 -15.78 5.79 20.86
C LEU A 126 -15.72 4.83 19.68
N VAL A 127 -16.52 3.78 19.71
CA VAL A 127 -16.72 2.89 18.57
C VAL A 127 -17.36 3.68 17.44
N SER A 128 -16.67 3.78 16.30
CA SER A 128 -17.18 4.44 15.10
C SER A 128 -17.82 3.45 14.13
N ARG A 129 -17.32 2.21 14.10
CA ARG A 129 -17.84 1.13 13.25
C ARG A 129 -17.60 -0.23 13.90
N VAL A 130 -18.47 -1.18 13.62
CA VAL A 130 -18.32 -2.59 14.02
C VAL A 130 -18.42 -3.44 12.75
N ARG A 131 -17.49 -4.37 12.56
CA ARG A 131 -17.50 -5.23 11.37
C ARG A 131 -18.55 -6.33 11.51
N PRO A 132 -19.45 -6.52 10.54
CA PRO A 132 -20.34 -7.68 10.51
C PRO A 132 -19.58 -9.01 10.58
N GLY A 133 -20.09 -9.98 11.35
CA GLY A 133 -19.44 -11.30 11.51
C GLY A 133 -18.14 -11.29 12.33
N SER A 134 -17.79 -10.17 12.98
CA SER A 134 -16.63 -10.09 13.87
C SER A 134 -16.95 -10.51 15.32
N PRO A 135 -15.93 -10.80 16.15
CA PRO A 135 -16.09 -11.01 17.58
C PRO A 135 -16.86 -9.87 18.28
N ALA A 136 -16.55 -8.61 17.94
CA ALA A 136 -17.26 -7.46 18.51
C ALA A 136 -18.72 -7.39 18.09
N ALA A 137 -19.05 -7.74 16.84
CA ALA A 137 -20.44 -7.82 16.39
C ALA A 137 -21.21 -8.94 17.11
N ALA A 138 -20.59 -10.10 17.30
CA ALA A 138 -21.18 -11.22 18.03
C ALA A 138 -21.48 -10.87 19.50
N ALA A 139 -20.63 -10.04 20.12
CA ALA A 139 -20.84 -9.51 21.47
C ALA A 139 -21.82 -8.32 21.53
N GLY A 140 -22.41 -7.91 20.40
CA GLY A 140 -23.44 -6.87 20.36
C GLY A 140 -22.93 -5.45 20.58
N LEU A 141 -21.63 -5.21 20.37
CA LEU A 141 -21.05 -3.87 20.35
C LEU A 141 -21.61 -3.08 19.15
N ARG A 142 -21.74 -1.77 19.31
CA ARG A 142 -22.38 -0.88 18.34
C ARG A 142 -21.61 0.45 18.21
N PRO A 143 -21.73 1.15 17.07
CA PRO A 143 -21.30 2.53 16.97
C PRO A 143 -21.88 3.38 18.11
N GLY A 144 -21.03 4.20 18.72
CA GLY A 144 -21.36 5.03 19.88
C GLY A 144 -20.98 4.44 21.24
N ASP A 145 -20.65 3.14 21.31
CA ASP A 145 -20.13 2.55 22.54
C ASP A 145 -18.80 3.21 22.94
N GLU A 146 -18.62 3.48 24.22
CA GLU A 146 -17.37 4.00 24.79
C GLU A 146 -16.47 2.83 25.18
N LEU A 147 -15.25 2.79 24.63
CA LEU A 147 -14.21 1.89 25.08
C LEU A 147 -13.41 2.59 26.18
N ARG A 148 -13.57 2.11 27.41
CA ARG A 148 -13.02 2.74 28.62
C ARG A 148 -11.65 2.17 28.97
N ALA A 149 -11.45 0.87 28.79
CA ALA A 149 -10.17 0.19 28.99
C ALA A 149 -10.04 -1.05 28.09
N VAL A 150 -8.78 -1.42 27.81
CA VAL A 150 -8.39 -2.66 27.12
C VAL A 150 -7.36 -3.37 28.01
N ASP A 151 -7.67 -4.60 28.42
CA ASP A 151 -6.86 -5.41 29.33
C ASP A 151 -6.45 -4.65 30.60
N GLY A 152 -7.40 -3.91 31.18
CA GLY A 152 -7.21 -3.09 32.38
C GLY A 152 -6.48 -1.76 32.15
N VAL A 153 -6.00 -1.47 30.92
CA VAL A 153 -5.37 -0.20 30.58
C VAL A 153 -6.41 0.78 30.08
N ALA A 154 -6.56 1.91 30.79
CA ALA A 154 -7.49 2.96 30.43
C ALA A 154 -7.25 3.48 29.00
N SER A 155 -8.32 3.59 28.22
CA SER A 155 -8.28 4.10 26.84
C SER A 155 -8.38 5.62 26.77
N ARG A 156 -8.90 6.27 27.82
CA ARG A 156 -9.02 7.73 27.88
C ARG A 156 -7.64 8.36 28.07
N GLY A 157 -7.32 9.34 27.23
CA GLY A 157 -6.03 10.04 27.28
C GLY A 157 -4.90 9.31 26.52
N SER A 158 -5.09 8.05 26.13
CA SER A 158 -4.21 7.38 25.18
C SER A 158 -4.52 7.83 23.75
N PRO A 159 -3.50 7.93 22.87
CA PRO A 159 -3.72 8.01 21.43
C PRO A 159 -4.57 6.84 20.94
N VAL A 160 -5.54 7.11 20.07
CA VAL A 160 -6.45 6.06 19.55
C VAL A 160 -5.68 4.93 18.85
N THR A 161 -4.54 5.24 18.24
CA THR A 161 -3.64 4.28 17.60
C THR A 161 -3.09 3.25 18.58
N GLU A 162 -2.76 3.67 19.81
CA GLU A 162 -2.26 2.80 20.87
C GLU A 162 -3.36 1.89 21.41
N VAL A 163 -4.59 2.40 21.50
CA VAL A 163 -5.77 1.60 21.86
C VAL A 163 -6.05 0.55 20.79
N VAL A 164 -5.96 0.93 19.51
CA VAL A 164 -6.12 -0.01 18.38
C VAL A 164 -5.03 -1.08 18.39
N ALA A 165 -3.76 -0.72 18.64
CA ALA A 165 -2.66 -1.68 18.75
C ALA A 165 -2.93 -2.74 19.84
N ARG A 166 -3.44 -2.32 21.02
CA ARG A 166 -3.85 -3.28 22.07
C ARG A 166 -4.99 -4.19 21.62
N LEU A 167 -6.01 -3.65 20.92
CA LEU A 167 -7.10 -4.45 20.37
C LEU A 167 -6.61 -5.49 19.35
N ARG A 168 -5.56 -5.18 18.59
CA ARG A 168 -4.92 -6.10 17.62
C ARG A 168 -3.99 -7.11 18.31
N GLY A 169 -3.48 -6.76 19.49
CA GLY A 169 -2.49 -7.57 20.22
C GLY A 169 -1.06 -7.09 20.03
N ASP A 170 -0.86 -5.97 19.36
CA ASP A 170 0.45 -5.44 18.98
C ASP A 170 1.09 -4.61 20.13
N ALA A 171 0.37 -4.41 21.23
CA ALA A 171 0.83 -3.65 22.39
C ALA A 171 0.40 -4.30 23.72
N GLY A 172 1.28 -4.26 24.73
CA GLY A 172 1.05 -4.76 26.08
C GLY A 172 2.03 -5.87 26.51
N PRO A 173 1.90 -6.44 27.72
CA PRO A 173 2.83 -7.46 28.25
C PRO A 173 2.93 -8.72 27.37
N ALA A 174 1.90 -9.00 26.56
CA ALA A 174 1.92 -10.09 25.57
C ALA A 174 2.78 -9.76 24.33
N ALA A 175 3.04 -8.48 24.03
CA ALA A 175 3.87 -8.05 22.91
C ALA A 175 5.38 -8.29 23.15
N GLU A 176 5.82 -8.42 24.41
CA GLU A 176 7.23 -8.63 24.78
C GLU A 176 7.73 -10.08 24.58
N GLY A 177 6.98 -10.93 23.87
CA GLY A 177 7.41 -12.31 23.59
C GLY A 177 6.64 -13.05 22.51
N ALA A 178 5.39 -12.65 22.21
CA ALA A 178 4.70 -13.01 20.98
C ALA A 178 3.41 -12.19 20.85
N ALA A 179 3.31 -11.29 19.87
CA ALA A 179 2.04 -10.60 19.56
C ALA A 179 0.89 -11.63 19.49
N PRO A 180 -0.15 -11.53 20.33
CA PRO A 180 -1.20 -12.53 20.38
C PRO A 180 -1.86 -12.78 19.01
N GLY A 181 -1.63 -13.97 18.45
CA GLY A 181 -2.29 -14.41 17.22
C GLY A 181 -3.81 -14.55 17.38
N ALA A 182 -4.48 -14.82 16.25
CA ALA A 182 -5.91 -15.14 16.26
C ALA A 182 -6.22 -16.26 17.27
N GLY A 183 -7.30 -16.08 18.04
CA GLY A 183 -7.69 -16.95 19.15
C GLY A 183 -7.33 -16.41 20.53
N SER A 184 -6.42 -15.43 20.62
CA SER A 184 -6.07 -14.75 21.88
C SER A 184 -7.25 -13.96 22.47
N GLY A 185 -7.32 -13.90 23.80
CA GLY A 185 -8.33 -13.10 24.51
C GLY A 185 -7.95 -11.63 24.63
N VAL A 186 -8.95 -10.75 24.66
CA VAL A 186 -8.84 -9.34 25.04
C VAL A 186 -10.06 -8.94 25.86
N THR A 187 -9.85 -8.27 26.98
CA THR A 187 -10.91 -7.83 27.88
C THR A 187 -11.17 -6.35 27.67
N LEU A 188 -12.41 -6.00 27.35
CA LEU A 188 -12.85 -4.64 27.08
C LEU A 188 -13.74 -4.15 28.20
N GLU A 189 -13.46 -2.97 28.73
CA GLU A 189 -14.41 -2.25 29.59
C GLU A 189 -15.18 -1.25 28.73
N LEU A 190 -16.50 -1.42 28.68
CA LEU A 190 -17.39 -0.74 27.74
C LEU A 190 -18.43 0.12 28.46
N GLY A 191 -18.89 1.17 27.78
CA GLY A 191 -19.94 2.07 28.25
C GLY A 191 -20.96 2.41 27.17
N ARG A 192 -22.24 2.45 27.55
CA ARG A 192 -23.34 2.95 26.70
C ARG A 192 -24.36 3.66 27.57
N GLY A 193 -24.38 4.99 27.49
CA GLY A 193 -25.18 5.81 28.42
C GLY A 193 -24.73 5.58 29.87
N THR A 194 -25.66 5.16 30.73
CA THR A 194 -25.36 4.82 32.14
C THR A 194 -24.90 3.38 32.33
N ARG A 195 -25.05 2.51 31.33
CA ARG A 195 -24.65 1.10 31.41
C ARG A 195 -23.14 0.99 31.22
N GLN A 196 -22.50 0.26 32.12
CA GLN A 196 -21.10 -0.15 32.03
C GLN A 196 -21.03 -1.67 32.14
N TRP A 197 -20.17 -2.30 31.35
CA TRP A 197 -19.97 -3.74 31.41
C TRP A 197 -18.57 -4.10 30.92
N THR A 198 -18.15 -5.31 31.26
CA THR A 198 -16.89 -5.89 30.80
C THR A 198 -17.21 -7.04 29.85
N GLU A 199 -16.48 -7.09 28.74
CA GLU A 199 -16.64 -8.12 27.71
C GLU A 199 -15.28 -8.69 27.33
N THR A 200 -15.11 -10.01 27.40
CA THR A 200 -13.89 -10.68 26.93
C THR A 200 -14.13 -11.23 25.54
N LEU A 201 -13.45 -10.65 24.55
CA LEU A 201 -13.52 -11.07 23.16
C LEU A 201 -12.32 -11.94 22.80
N ARG A 202 -12.51 -12.83 21.83
CA ARG A 202 -11.39 -13.51 21.18
C ARG A 202 -11.03 -12.79 19.90
N ARG A 203 -9.75 -12.46 19.71
CA ARG A 203 -9.25 -11.92 18.45
C ARG A 203 -9.46 -12.96 17.34
N ALA A 204 -9.91 -12.51 16.18
CA ALA A 204 -10.08 -13.33 15.00
C ALA A 204 -9.26 -12.76 13.84
N ARG A 205 -8.96 -13.60 12.85
CA ARG A 205 -8.50 -13.13 11.54
C ARG A 205 -9.69 -12.58 10.79
N LEU A 206 -9.55 -11.37 10.30
CA LEU A 206 -10.67 -10.66 9.73
C LEU A 206 -10.20 -9.81 8.53
N ARG A 207 -11.12 -9.55 7.59
CA ARG A 207 -10.80 -8.84 6.35
C ARG A 207 -11.15 -7.36 6.40
N ASP A 208 -10.26 -6.52 5.88
CA ASP A 208 -10.53 -5.10 5.69
C ASP A 208 -11.55 -4.87 4.58
N GLN A 209 -12.30 -3.78 4.71
CA GLN A 209 -13.17 -3.28 3.66
C GLN A 209 -12.47 -2.09 3.00
N ASN A 210 -11.64 -2.41 2.00
CA ASN A 210 -10.80 -1.41 1.35
C ASN A 210 -11.53 -0.62 0.27
N VAL A 211 -12.66 -1.13 -0.23
CA VAL A 211 -13.54 -0.43 -1.16
C VAL A 211 -14.89 -0.15 -0.50
N ILE A 212 -15.26 1.12 -0.43
CA ILE A 212 -16.57 1.57 0.05
C ILE A 212 -17.26 2.31 -1.09
N THR A 213 -18.51 1.94 -1.39
CA THR A 213 -19.31 2.59 -2.41
C THR A 213 -20.52 3.32 -1.82
N ASP A 214 -20.76 4.53 -2.30
CA ASP A 214 -21.97 5.31 -2.00
C ASP A 214 -22.35 6.24 -3.15
N HIS A 215 -23.49 6.92 -2.99
CA HIS A 215 -24.09 7.79 -4.00
C HIS A 215 -24.35 9.17 -3.39
N PRO A 216 -23.35 10.07 -3.34
CA PRO A 216 -23.43 11.33 -2.59
C PRO A 216 -24.57 12.25 -3.04
N ASP A 217 -25.03 12.13 -4.30
CA ASP A 217 -26.10 12.96 -4.87
C ASP A 217 -27.34 12.13 -5.27
N GLY A 218 -27.53 10.96 -4.66
CA GLY A 218 -28.64 10.05 -4.94
C GLY A 218 -28.36 9.05 -6.08
N PRO A 219 -29.31 8.14 -6.36
CA PRO A 219 -29.08 6.95 -7.18
C PRO A 219 -28.69 7.25 -8.64
N ASP A 220 -29.13 8.38 -9.19
CA ASP A 220 -28.78 8.80 -10.56
C ASP A 220 -27.47 9.62 -10.61
N GLY A 221 -26.98 10.06 -9.46
CA GLY A 221 -25.73 10.82 -9.31
C GLY A 221 -24.47 9.94 -9.46
N PRO A 222 -23.28 10.52 -9.23
CA PRO A 222 -22.02 9.78 -9.35
C PRO A 222 -21.96 8.65 -8.33
N THR A 223 -21.45 7.49 -8.76
CA THR A 223 -21.07 6.43 -7.84
C THR A 223 -19.69 6.76 -7.28
N ARG A 224 -19.62 7.07 -5.98
CA ARG A 224 -18.34 7.27 -5.30
C ARG A 224 -17.75 5.93 -4.91
N ILE A 225 -16.50 5.69 -5.33
CA ILE A 225 -15.71 4.52 -4.97
C ILE A 225 -14.55 4.99 -4.10
N LYS A 226 -14.68 4.85 -2.78
CA LYS A 226 -13.62 5.19 -1.83
C LYS A 226 -12.67 4.01 -1.66
N VAL A 227 -11.38 4.22 -1.94
CA VAL A 227 -10.35 3.19 -1.82
C VAL A 227 -9.39 3.53 -0.69
N GLY A 228 -9.38 2.73 0.38
CA GLY A 228 -8.50 2.92 1.53
C GLY A 228 -7.08 2.42 1.30
N ALA A 229 -6.93 1.25 0.67
CA ALA A 229 -5.65 0.62 0.35
C ALA A 229 -5.80 -0.41 -0.77
N PHE A 230 -4.71 -0.70 -1.47
CA PHE A 230 -4.63 -1.73 -2.51
C PHE A 230 -4.16 -3.06 -1.91
N THR A 231 -5.06 -3.79 -1.26
CA THR A 231 -4.79 -5.15 -0.78
C THR A 231 -5.32 -6.18 -1.79
N SER A 232 -5.01 -7.45 -1.57
CA SER A 232 -5.50 -8.55 -2.41
C SER A 232 -7.03 -8.48 -2.59
N GLY A 233 -7.48 -8.44 -3.84
CA GLY A 233 -8.89 -8.36 -4.23
C GLY A 233 -9.46 -6.95 -4.40
N THR A 234 -8.77 -5.89 -3.94
CA THR A 234 -9.23 -4.49 -4.08
C THR A 234 -9.49 -4.12 -5.54
N GLY A 235 -8.61 -4.50 -6.46
CA GLY A 235 -8.75 -4.18 -7.88
C GLY A 235 -10.02 -4.78 -8.48
N GLU A 236 -10.34 -6.04 -8.14
CA GLU A 236 -11.57 -6.69 -8.61
C GLU A 236 -12.83 -6.13 -7.94
N GLU A 237 -12.75 -5.66 -6.68
CA GLU A 237 -13.82 -4.91 -6.02
C GLU A 237 -14.11 -3.60 -6.76
N ILE A 238 -13.08 -2.84 -7.13
CA ILE A 238 -13.21 -1.61 -7.93
C ILE A 238 -13.83 -1.94 -9.29
N ARG A 239 -13.34 -2.96 -10.00
CA ARG A 239 -13.91 -3.38 -11.28
C ARG A 239 -15.40 -3.74 -11.17
N ARG A 240 -15.81 -4.42 -10.10
CA ARG A 240 -17.24 -4.70 -9.84
C ARG A 240 -18.03 -3.41 -9.60
N ALA A 241 -17.52 -2.51 -8.77
CA ALA A 241 -18.18 -1.26 -8.46
C ALA A 241 -18.38 -0.37 -9.70
N VAL A 242 -17.38 -0.29 -10.59
CA VAL A 242 -17.47 0.46 -11.86
C VAL A 242 -18.53 -0.14 -12.78
N ARG A 243 -18.61 -1.47 -12.91
CA ARG A 243 -19.65 -2.13 -13.73
C ARG A 243 -21.08 -1.85 -13.28
N THR A 244 -21.27 -1.51 -12.01
CA THR A 244 -22.58 -1.19 -11.42
C THR A 244 -22.80 0.31 -11.25
N ALA A 245 -21.86 1.16 -11.67
CA ALA A 245 -21.94 2.59 -11.50
C ALA A 245 -23.01 3.20 -12.43
N SER A 246 -23.57 4.35 -12.03
CA SER A 246 -24.49 5.12 -12.87
C SER A 246 -23.78 5.53 -14.18
N PRO A 247 -24.23 5.08 -15.36
CA PRO A 247 -23.57 5.45 -16.62
C PRO A 247 -23.59 6.95 -16.88
N ARG A 248 -24.66 7.64 -16.44
CA ARG A 248 -24.81 9.10 -16.57
C ARG A 248 -24.08 9.86 -15.48
N GLY A 249 -24.14 9.36 -14.24
CA GLY A 249 -23.49 10.01 -13.09
C GLY A 249 -21.98 9.82 -13.08
N GLY A 250 -21.48 8.75 -13.71
CA GLY A 250 -20.08 8.39 -13.75
C GLY A 250 -19.54 7.91 -12.40
N VAL A 251 -18.22 7.91 -12.29
CA VAL A 251 -17.47 7.43 -11.13
C VAL A 251 -16.68 8.57 -10.50
N LEU A 252 -16.89 8.75 -9.20
CA LEU A 252 -16.02 9.55 -8.35
C LEU A 252 -15.05 8.62 -7.60
N LEU A 253 -13.85 8.43 -8.13
CA LEU A 253 -12.84 7.57 -7.52
C LEU A 253 -12.08 8.33 -6.43
N ASP A 254 -12.32 8.02 -5.16
CA ASP A 254 -11.75 8.75 -4.02
C ASP A 254 -10.53 8.01 -3.45
N LEU A 255 -9.34 8.50 -3.78
CA LEU A 255 -8.04 7.96 -3.35
C LEU A 255 -7.41 8.78 -2.20
N ARG A 256 -8.12 9.77 -1.66
CA ARG A 256 -7.60 10.61 -0.56
C ARG A 256 -7.18 9.78 0.66
N GLY A 257 -6.01 10.01 1.22
CA GLY A 257 -5.47 9.24 2.34
C GLY A 257 -5.14 7.78 2.03
N ASN A 258 -5.15 7.37 0.75
CA ASN A 258 -4.76 6.03 0.33
C ASN A 258 -3.23 5.91 0.29
N THR A 259 -2.68 5.09 1.18
CA THR A 259 -1.23 4.93 1.34
C THR A 259 -0.60 3.95 0.34
N GLY A 260 -1.34 3.49 -0.66
CA GLY A 260 -0.87 2.57 -1.68
C GLY A 260 -1.21 1.11 -1.36
N GLY A 261 -0.22 0.22 -1.50
CA GLY A 261 -0.37 -1.22 -1.39
C GLY A 261 0.21 -1.97 -2.58
N LEU A 262 -0.44 -3.05 -2.98
CA LEU A 262 -0.08 -3.92 -4.09
C LEU A 262 -0.24 -3.22 -5.45
N VAL A 263 0.85 -3.15 -6.21
CA VAL A 263 0.86 -2.54 -7.54
C VAL A 263 -0.07 -3.28 -8.52
N ASP A 264 -0.12 -4.61 -8.45
CA ASP A 264 -0.97 -5.42 -9.35
C ASP A 264 -2.46 -5.16 -9.13
N GLU A 265 -2.87 -4.81 -7.91
CA GLU A 265 -4.25 -4.43 -7.60
C GLU A 265 -4.58 -3.05 -8.19
N ALA A 266 -3.63 -2.10 -8.18
CA ALA A 266 -3.80 -0.83 -8.87
C ALA A 266 -3.85 -0.97 -10.40
N VAL A 267 -3.04 -1.86 -10.99
CA VAL A 267 -3.12 -2.19 -12.43
C VAL A 267 -4.47 -2.84 -12.77
N THR A 268 -4.95 -3.73 -11.91
CA THR A 268 -6.27 -4.35 -12.06
C THR A 268 -7.38 -3.31 -11.93
N ALA A 269 -7.27 -2.37 -11.01
CA ALA A 269 -8.20 -1.24 -10.87
C ALA A 269 -8.17 -0.31 -12.10
N ALA A 270 -6.99 -0.02 -12.66
CA ALA A 270 -6.86 0.78 -13.89
C ALA A 270 -7.61 0.12 -15.07
N SER A 271 -7.58 -1.22 -15.11
CA SER A 271 -8.32 -2.03 -16.11
C SER A 271 -9.85 -1.94 -15.96
N ALA A 272 -10.38 -1.31 -14.91
CA ALA A 272 -11.81 -1.00 -14.82
C ALA A 272 -12.21 0.14 -15.76
N PHE A 273 -11.28 1.05 -16.05
CA PHE A 273 -11.53 2.30 -16.78
C PHE A 273 -10.84 2.33 -18.14
N LEU A 274 -9.97 1.37 -18.41
CA LEU A 274 -9.15 1.28 -19.63
C LEU A 274 -9.47 -0.02 -20.36
N ASP A 275 -9.52 0.03 -21.69
CA ASP A 275 -9.58 -1.17 -22.53
C ASP A 275 -8.18 -1.56 -23.03
N GLY A 276 -7.29 -1.81 -22.07
CA GLY A 276 -5.88 -2.12 -22.33
C GLY A 276 -4.95 -0.91 -22.44
N GLY A 277 -3.69 -1.20 -22.80
CA GLY A 277 -2.62 -0.21 -22.94
C GLY A 277 -1.76 -0.02 -21.69
N LEU A 278 -0.69 0.77 -21.84
CA LEU A 278 0.31 1.01 -20.80
C LEU A 278 -0.29 1.74 -19.59
N VAL A 279 0.00 1.22 -18.39
CA VAL A 279 -0.34 1.81 -17.08
C VAL A 279 0.88 2.46 -16.44
N ALA A 280 2.01 1.77 -16.43
CA ALA A 280 3.28 2.30 -15.93
C ALA A 280 4.44 1.48 -16.48
N THR A 281 5.63 2.06 -16.49
CA THR A 281 6.89 1.31 -16.63
C THR A 281 7.67 1.37 -15.33
N TYR A 282 8.56 0.42 -15.11
CA TYR A 282 9.46 0.43 -13.97
C TYR A 282 10.78 -0.24 -14.31
N ASP A 283 11.85 0.21 -13.67
CA ASP A 283 13.16 -0.40 -13.83
C ASP A 283 13.47 -1.35 -12.68
N VAL A 284 14.08 -2.50 -12.98
CA VAL A 284 14.69 -3.39 -11.98
C VAL A 284 16.12 -3.65 -12.40
N ARG A 285 17.09 -3.11 -11.66
CA ARG A 285 18.53 -3.33 -11.92
C ARG A 285 18.94 -3.04 -13.39
N GLY A 286 18.37 -1.98 -13.97
CA GLY A 286 18.65 -1.56 -15.36
C GLY A 286 17.82 -2.28 -16.44
N SER A 287 16.95 -3.21 -16.06
CA SER A 287 15.98 -3.83 -16.97
C SER A 287 14.62 -3.17 -16.83
N GLN A 288 14.17 -2.51 -17.90
CA GLN A 288 12.88 -1.85 -17.96
C GLN A 288 11.76 -2.89 -18.14
N ARG A 289 10.70 -2.74 -17.36
CA ARG A 289 9.48 -3.55 -17.41
C ARG A 289 8.27 -2.63 -17.60
N ALA A 290 7.19 -3.18 -18.12
CA ALA A 290 5.96 -2.46 -18.39
C ALA A 290 4.76 -3.20 -17.79
N LEU A 291 3.84 -2.43 -17.23
CA LEU A 291 2.57 -2.87 -16.69
C LEU A 291 1.46 -2.41 -17.63
N TYR A 292 0.58 -3.34 -18.01
CA TYR A 292 -0.49 -3.08 -18.96
C TYR A 292 -1.85 -3.34 -18.31
N ALA A 293 -2.81 -2.48 -18.61
CA ALA A 293 -4.20 -2.75 -18.30
C ALA A 293 -4.68 -3.97 -19.11
N LYS A 294 -5.60 -4.72 -18.53
CA LYS A 294 -6.34 -5.79 -19.22
C LYS A 294 -7.54 -5.17 -19.94
N GLY A 295 -7.96 -5.80 -21.04
CA GLY A 295 -9.18 -5.39 -21.74
C GLY A 295 -10.46 -5.73 -20.96
N GLY A 296 -11.59 -5.15 -21.40
CA GLY A 296 -12.91 -5.33 -20.79
C GLY A 296 -13.21 -4.35 -19.65
N GLY A 297 -12.56 -3.19 -19.67
CA GLY A 297 -12.94 -2.02 -18.87
C GLY A 297 -14.03 -1.18 -19.56
N ASP A 298 -14.46 -0.11 -18.90
CA ASP A 298 -15.37 0.87 -19.47
C ASP A 298 -14.59 2.15 -19.80
N PRO A 299 -14.19 2.37 -21.07
CA PRO A 299 -13.47 3.57 -21.48
C PRO A 299 -14.38 4.81 -21.59
N ASP A 300 -15.70 4.64 -21.57
CA ASP A 300 -16.67 5.71 -21.87
C ASP A 300 -17.32 6.30 -20.62
N ILE A 301 -17.34 5.56 -19.49
CA ILE A 301 -17.93 6.07 -18.25
C ILE A 301 -17.26 7.38 -17.79
N PRO A 302 -17.97 8.45 -17.39
CA PRO A 302 -17.32 9.64 -16.87
C PRO A 302 -16.53 9.35 -15.59
N VAL A 303 -15.29 9.84 -15.47
CA VAL A 303 -14.45 9.59 -14.27
C VAL A 303 -13.78 10.88 -13.78
N ALA A 304 -13.92 11.15 -12.48
CA ALA A 304 -13.08 12.09 -11.75
C ALA A 304 -12.39 11.38 -10.59
N VAL A 305 -11.13 11.70 -10.34
CA VAL A 305 -10.32 11.10 -9.27
C VAL A 305 -10.06 12.16 -8.20
N LEU A 306 -10.40 11.87 -6.95
CA LEU A 306 -10.03 12.71 -5.80
C LEU A 306 -8.72 12.23 -5.21
N VAL A 307 -7.77 13.14 -5.05
CA VAL A 307 -6.45 12.88 -4.45
C VAL A 307 -6.10 13.93 -3.40
N ASP A 308 -5.15 13.61 -2.53
CA ASP A 308 -4.57 14.52 -1.56
C ASP A 308 -3.12 14.14 -1.25
N GLY A 309 -2.46 14.90 -0.36
CA GLY A 309 -1.09 14.60 0.09
C GLY A 309 -0.92 13.27 0.83
N GLY A 310 -2.02 12.59 1.19
CA GLY A 310 -2.01 11.24 1.73
C GLY A 310 -2.13 10.15 0.67
N THR A 311 -2.41 10.52 -0.58
CA THR A 311 -2.44 9.61 -1.73
C THR A 311 -1.01 9.26 -2.11
N MET A 312 -0.68 7.97 -2.13
CA MET A 312 0.70 7.52 -2.29
C MET A 312 0.81 6.24 -3.14
N SER A 313 1.94 6.12 -3.84
CA SER A 313 2.42 4.92 -4.51
C SER A 313 1.39 4.22 -5.40
N ALA A 314 0.82 3.06 -5.03
CA ALA A 314 -0.17 2.38 -5.88
C ALA A 314 -1.40 3.28 -6.20
N GLY A 315 -1.79 4.17 -5.28
CA GLY A 315 -2.79 5.21 -5.54
C GLY A 315 -2.32 6.27 -6.54
N GLU A 316 -1.05 6.68 -6.46
CA GLU A 316 -0.43 7.60 -7.42
C GLU A 316 -0.29 6.97 -8.81
N LEU A 317 0.02 5.67 -8.86
CA LEU A 317 0.09 4.90 -10.10
C LEU A 317 -1.26 4.85 -10.80
N LEU A 318 -2.34 4.54 -10.06
CA LEU A 318 -3.69 4.55 -10.63
C LEU A 318 -4.10 5.96 -11.10
N ALA A 319 -3.95 6.98 -10.25
CA ALA A 319 -4.32 8.35 -10.58
C ALA A 319 -3.54 8.87 -11.79
N GLY A 320 -2.21 8.70 -11.79
CA GLY A 320 -1.34 9.15 -12.85
C GLY A 320 -1.54 8.40 -14.17
N ALA A 321 -1.80 7.09 -14.12
CA ALA A 321 -2.09 6.32 -15.33
C ALA A 321 -3.42 6.75 -15.99
N LEU A 322 -4.45 7.02 -15.20
CA LEU A 322 -5.73 7.53 -15.72
C LEU A 322 -5.58 8.96 -16.26
N GLN A 323 -4.81 9.81 -15.57
CA GLN A 323 -4.56 11.17 -15.99
C GLN A 323 -3.78 11.24 -17.31
N ASP A 324 -2.65 10.54 -17.41
CA ASP A 324 -1.79 10.54 -18.61
C ASP A 324 -2.49 10.00 -19.85
N ARG A 325 -3.47 9.13 -19.65
CA ARG A 325 -4.27 8.58 -20.74
C ARG A 325 -5.49 9.43 -21.08
N GLY A 326 -5.63 10.62 -20.47
CA GLY A 326 -6.79 11.48 -20.64
C GLY A 326 -8.09 10.82 -20.20
N ARG A 327 -8.02 9.80 -19.33
CA ARG A 327 -9.16 8.96 -18.97
C ARG A 327 -9.98 9.54 -17.83
N ALA A 328 -9.34 10.28 -16.92
CA ALA A 328 -9.99 10.90 -15.81
C ALA A 328 -9.39 12.28 -15.52
N VAL A 329 -10.21 13.15 -14.94
CA VAL A 329 -9.74 14.43 -14.40
C VAL A 329 -9.39 14.22 -12.93
N VAL A 330 -8.15 14.53 -12.56
CA VAL A 330 -7.63 14.45 -11.20
C VAL A 330 -7.89 15.77 -10.48
N VAL A 331 -8.53 15.71 -9.32
CA VAL A 331 -8.97 16.86 -8.53
C VAL A 331 -8.47 16.73 -7.09
N GLY A 332 -7.90 17.79 -6.53
CA GLY A 332 -7.44 17.79 -5.13
C GLY A 332 -6.13 18.53 -4.92
N THR A 333 -5.27 18.01 -4.04
CA THR A 333 -3.91 18.56 -3.80
C THR A 333 -2.84 17.63 -4.37
N PRO A 334 -1.60 18.11 -4.58
CA PRO A 334 -0.47 17.24 -4.95
C PRO A 334 -0.36 16.01 -4.04
N THR A 335 -0.06 14.87 -4.64
CA THR A 335 0.10 13.60 -3.93
C THR A 335 1.48 13.46 -3.29
N PHE A 336 1.72 12.37 -2.58
CA PHE A 336 2.87 12.22 -1.70
C PHE A 336 4.24 12.18 -2.41
N GLY A 337 4.32 11.63 -3.62
CA GLY A 337 5.54 11.56 -4.41
C GLY A 337 6.42 10.33 -4.14
N LYS A 338 5.81 9.15 -3.90
CA LYS A 338 6.57 7.90 -3.76
C LYS A 338 6.65 7.18 -5.11
N GLY A 339 7.68 7.51 -5.88
CA GLY A 339 7.95 6.95 -7.22
C GLY A 339 8.81 5.68 -7.23
N SER A 340 9.22 5.20 -6.05
CA SER A 340 10.12 4.06 -5.90
C SER A 340 9.39 2.72 -5.90
N VAL A 341 10.09 1.70 -6.39
CA VAL A 341 9.66 0.31 -6.40
C VAL A 341 10.52 -0.46 -5.42
N GLN A 342 9.89 -1.07 -4.42
CA GLN A 342 10.57 -1.98 -3.50
C GLN A 342 10.41 -3.45 -3.92
N LEU A 343 11.46 -4.24 -3.67
CA LEU A 343 11.39 -5.70 -3.70
C LEU A 343 11.92 -6.30 -2.38
N PRO A 344 11.23 -7.32 -1.85
CA PRO A 344 11.71 -8.06 -0.68
C PRO A 344 12.90 -8.95 -1.05
N SER A 345 13.85 -9.04 -0.12
CA SER A 345 15.05 -9.86 -0.22
C SER A 345 15.23 -10.62 1.09
N ALA A 346 14.94 -11.92 1.08
CA ALA A 346 15.14 -12.78 2.24
C ALA A 346 16.63 -12.92 2.57
N GLN A 347 16.95 -12.87 3.86
CA GLN A 347 18.29 -12.95 4.39
C GLN A 347 18.56 -14.32 5.03
N PRO A 348 19.84 -14.73 5.18
CA PRO A 348 20.21 -16.02 5.77
C PRO A 348 19.61 -16.32 7.16
N ASP A 349 19.32 -15.30 7.97
CA ASP A 349 18.72 -15.43 9.29
C ASP A 349 17.17 -15.48 9.28
N GLY A 350 16.56 -15.43 8.09
CA GLY A 350 15.11 -15.39 7.89
C GLY A 350 14.51 -13.98 7.93
N SER A 351 15.29 -12.95 8.26
CA SER A 351 14.84 -11.56 8.12
C SER A 351 14.66 -11.19 6.65
N VAL A 352 13.90 -10.13 6.37
CA VAL A 352 13.62 -9.66 5.00
C VAL A 352 14.04 -8.20 4.88
N ALA A 353 14.99 -7.94 3.99
CA ALA A 353 15.34 -6.59 3.56
C ALA A 353 14.46 -6.21 2.38
N GLU A 354 13.62 -5.23 2.55
CA GLU A 354 12.86 -4.65 1.46
C GLU A 354 13.61 -3.44 0.92
N LEU A 355 14.02 -3.53 -0.35
CA LEU A 355 14.96 -2.59 -0.94
C LEU A 355 14.37 -1.93 -2.17
N THR A 356 14.64 -0.64 -2.37
CA THR A 356 14.34 0.01 -3.64
C THR A 356 15.20 -0.57 -4.75
N VAL A 357 14.54 -1.10 -5.78
CA VAL A 357 15.20 -1.72 -6.95
C VAL A 357 15.08 -0.90 -8.22
N GLY A 358 14.29 0.18 -8.16
CA GLY A 358 14.15 1.16 -9.23
C GLY A 358 13.00 2.13 -8.98
N ARG A 359 12.63 2.84 -10.04
CA ARG A 359 11.54 3.82 -10.05
C ARG A 359 10.52 3.45 -11.11
N TYR A 360 9.26 3.81 -10.88
CA TYR A 360 8.24 3.71 -11.92
C TYR A 360 8.04 5.05 -12.63
N ARG A 361 7.62 4.96 -13.89
CA ARG A 361 7.26 6.10 -14.74
C ARG A 361 5.84 5.93 -15.23
N MET A 362 5.14 7.06 -15.33
CA MET A 362 3.78 7.10 -15.87
C MET A 362 3.78 6.89 -17.39
N PRO A 363 2.62 6.65 -18.02
CA PRO A 363 2.53 6.44 -19.47
C PRO A 363 3.15 7.56 -20.32
N SER A 364 3.12 8.80 -19.85
CA SER A 364 3.80 9.96 -20.50
C SER A 364 5.32 9.94 -20.39
N GLY A 365 5.88 9.06 -19.55
CA GLY A 365 7.31 8.97 -19.24
C GLY A 365 7.76 9.81 -18.04
N ARG A 366 6.88 10.63 -17.45
CA ARG A 366 7.22 11.43 -16.26
C ARG A 366 7.47 10.55 -15.03
N GLU A 367 8.41 10.98 -14.19
CA GLU A 367 8.68 10.37 -12.88
C GLU A 367 7.75 10.95 -11.81
N VAL A 368 7.42 10.16 -10.79
CA VAL A 368 6.57 10.57 -9.66
C VAL A 368 7.36 10.91 -8.41
N ASP A 369 8.60 10.44 -8.32
CA ASP A 369 9.41 10.57 -7.11
C ASP A 369 9.62 12.05 -6.75
N GLU A 370 9.45 12.36 -5.46
CA GLU A 370 9.58 13.69 -4.84
C GLU A 370 8.52 14.73 -5.22
N HIS A 371 7.80 14.57 -6.34
CA HIS A 371 6.87 15.57 -6.86
C HIS A 371 5.40 15.15 -6.78
N GLY A 372 5.14 13.84 -6.79
CA GLY A 372 3.79 13.31 -6.84
C GLY A 372 3.10 13.52 -8.18
N ILE A 373 1.79 13.27 -8.18
CA ILE A 373 0.84 13.58 -9.23
C ILE A 373 0.27 14.96 -8.93
N THR A 374 0.51 15.90 -9.84
CA THR A 374 -0.16 17.21 -9.81
C THR A 374 -1.59 17.05 -10.35
N PRO A 375 -2.63 17.43 -9.58
CA PRO A 375 -4.01 17.39 -10.04
C PRO A 375 -4.24 18.31 -11.24
N ASP A 376 -5.14 17.93 -12.14
CA ASP A 376 -5.61 18.79 -13.23
C ASP A 376 -6.38 20.01 -12.68
N LEU A 377 -7.08 19.82 -11.55
CA LEU A 377 -7.80 20.85 -10.84
C LEU A 377 -7.39 20.87 -9.36
N ILE A 378 -6.62 21.89 -8.99
CA ILE A 378 -6.21 22.08 -7.60
C ILE A 378 -7.40 22.50 -6.75
N ALA A 379 -7.62 21.80 -5.65
CA ALA A 379 -8.73 21.99 -4.73
C ALA A 379 -8.39 21.42 -3.34
N GLU A 380 -8.79 22.11 -2.28
CA GLU A 380 -8.61 21.63 -0.90
C GLU A 380 -9.96 21.13 -0.36
N ASP A 381 -10.59 21.91 0.52
CA ASP A 381 -11.84 21.54 1.19
C ASP A 381 -13.02 21.34 0.21
N ASP A 382 -13.01 22.04 -0.92
CA ASP A 382 -14.07 21.99 -1.94
C ASP A 382 -13.82 20.94 -3.04
N ALA A 383 -12.75 20.13 -2.94
CA ALA A 383 -12.41 19.12 -3.95
C ALA A 383 -13.57 18.17 -4.30
N PRO A 384 -14.36 17.63 -3.35
CA PRO A 384 -15.51 16.80 -3.69
C PRO A 384 -16.62 17.54 -4.46
N ALA A 385 -16.82 18.83 -4.17
CA ALA A 385 -17.79 19.64 -4.92
C ALA A 385 -17.30 19.89 -6.35
N ARG A 386 -16.03 20.26 -6.51
CA ARG A 386 -15.43 20.50 -7.84
C ARG A 386 -15.40 19.26 -8.71
N ALA A 387 -15.03 18.09 -8.15
CA ALA A 387 -15.02 16.84 -8.90
C ALA A 387 -16.42 16.44 -9.40
N ARG A 388 -17.47 16.73 -8.63
CA ARG A 388 -18.85 16.53 -9.09
C ARG A 388 -19.23 17.49 -10.22
N THR A 389 -18.81 18.75 -10.16
CA THR A 389 -18.99 19.69 -11.28
C THR A 389 -18.30 19.17 -12.55
N VAL A 390 -17.07 18.67 -12.43
CA VAL A 390 -16.34 18.04 -13.54
C VAL A 390 -17.13 16.85 -14.11
N LEU A 391 -17.58 15.93 -13.26
CA LEU A 391 -18.38 14.77 -13.70
C LEU A 391 -19.67 15.18 -14.41
N SER A 392 -20.37 16.21 -13.94
CA SER A 392 -21.58 16.71 -14.59
C SER A 392 -21.30 17.24 -16.01
N GLY A 393 -20.13 17.85 -16.23
CA GLY A 393 -19.70 18.30 -17.55
C GLY A 393 -19.28 17.15 -18.48
N LEU A 394 -18.67 16.10 -17.93
CA LEU A 394 -18.26 14.91 -18.68
C LEU A 394 -19.47 14.04 -19.08
N GLY A 395 -20.46 13.90 -18.19
CA GLY A 395 -21.65 13.07 -18.43
C GLY A 395 -22.77 13.75 -19.23
N GLY A 396 -22.72 15.07 -19.39
CA GLY A 396 -23.75 15.85 -20.10
C GLY A 396 -23.60 15.94 -21.62
N GLY A 397 -22.60 15.27 -22.20
CA GLY A 397 -22.26 15.35 -23.63
C GLY A 397 -22.91 14.31 -24.55
N ALA A 398 -23.90 13.54 -24.08
CA ALA A 398 -24.56 12.49 -24.85
C ALA A 398 -25.83 12.97 -25.58
#